data_AF-A0A0Q5BYR8-F1
#
_entry.id   AF-A0A0Q5BYR8-F1
#
_cell.length_a   1.000
_cell.length_b   1.000
_cell.length_c   1.000
_cell.angle_alpha   90.00
_cell.angle_beta   90.00
_cell.angle_gamma   90.00
#
_symmetry.space_group_name_H-M   'P 1'
#
loop_
_entity.id
_entity.type
_entity.pdbx_description
1 polymer ?
#
loop_
_entity_poly.entity_id
_entity_poly.type
_entity_poly.pdbx_seq_one_letter_code
_entity_poly.pdbx_strand_id
1 'polypeptide(L)'
;MQEQRAQVLLAIGMMHPLYDRMAACGEMDEKHNNMRVCGVPLCPRCFLRRRGKETGRALGQAFADVPNEQMAFLTLLLEPTLDLSTVDAGIQATKRRIRNLVAYQRRQDPRWNLVQLTGWWEMDRDNYGDLTEFGRNKRIAMQGLGWPLFAKRLESTVWRPHLHGIVALGDVTGQEFADALRARGHDAPYQVSLKPFDRDQSVVRNIKGVIRYALKFRIERDFKGASQENCDATRGLGFVRSWWSKGDIREYVEWLMCKRGGFERLRFVVRVL
;
A
#
# COMPACT_ATOMS: atom_id res chain seq x y z
N MET A 1 -8.16 3.92 -16.26
CA MET A 1 -8.27 4.97 -15.21
C MET A 1 -9.70 5.47 -15.07
N GLN A 2 -10.35 5.98 -16.12
CA GLN A 2 -11.77 6.40 -16.03
C GLN A 2 -12.71 5.25 -15.64
N GLU A 3 -12.48 4.04 -16.14
CA GLU A 3 -13.26 2.85 -15.77
C GLU A 3 -13.21 2.54 -14.25
N GLN A 4 -12.03 2.60 -13.61
CA GLN A 4 -11.91 2.37 -12.16
C GLN A 4 -12.79 3.37 -11.39
N ARG A 5 -12.80 4.65 -11.81
CA ARG A 5 -13.67 5.66 -11.20
C ARG A 5 -15.14 5.29 -11.37
N ALA A 6 -15.55 4.84 -12.56
CA ALA A 6 -16.92 4.42 -12.82
C ALA A 6 -17.32 3.21 -11.95
N GLN A 7 -16.43 2.22 -11.80
CA GLN A 7 -16.68 1.06 -10.94
C GLN A 7 -16.85 1.46 -9.47
N VAL A 8 -16.03 2.40 -8.98
CA VAL A 8 -16.17 2.91 -7.61
C VAL A 8 -17.49 3.65 -7.43
N LEU A 9 -17.87 4.53 -8.37
CA LEU A 9 -19.15 5.26 -8.32
C LEU A 9 -20.34 4.30 -8.35
N LEU A 10 -20.27 3.26 -9.19
CA LEU A 10 -21.29 2.22 -9.29
C LEU A 10 -21.40 1.39 -7.99
N ALA A 11 -20.27 1.09 -7.35
CA ALA A 11 -20.22 0.30 -6.12
C ALA A 11 -20.75 1.06 -4.89
N ILE A 12 -20.38 2.33 -4.73
CA ILE A 12 -20.89 3.14 -3.62
C ILE A 12 -22.36 3.55 -3.84
N GLY A 13 -22.79 3.75 -5.09
CA GLY A 13 -24.16 4.11 -5.43
C GLY A 13 -24.48 5.60 -5.22
N MET A 14 -25.50 6.09 -5.92
CA MET A 14 -25.84 7.53 -5.98
C MET A 14 -26.22 8.15 -4.62
N MET A 15 -26.79 7.35 -3.72
CA MET A 15 -27.20 7.81 -2.39
C MET A 15 -26.04 7.91 -1.39
N HIS A 16 -24.83 7.51 -1.76
CA HIS A 16 -23.69 7.53 -0.84
C HIS A 16 -23.10 8.94 -0.72
N PRO A 17 -22.74 9.43 0.49
CA PRO A 17 -22.22 10.79 0.69
C PRO A 17 -20.96 11.16 -0.11
N LEU A 18 -20.21 10.15 -0.58
CA LEU A 18 -19.02 10.35 -1.42
C LEU A 18 -19.30 10.41 -2.92
N TYR A 19 -20.52 10.07 -3.36
CA TYR A 19 -20.85 9.94 -4.77
C TYR A 19 -20.65 11.26 -5.51
N ASP A 20 -21.39 12.31 -5.13
CA ASP A 20 -21.33 13.62 -5.80
C ASP A 20 -19.92 14.20 -5.76
N ARG A 21 -19.26 14.06 -4.61
CA ARG A 21 -17.87 14.53 -4.45
C ARG A 21 -16.92 13.81 -5.42
N MET A 22 -17.07 12.51 -5.60
CA MET A 22 -16.25 11.73 -6.53
C MET A 22 -16.66 11.94 -7.99
N ALA A 23 -17.94 12.18 -8.28
CA ALA A 23 -18.49 12.48 -9.60
C ALA A 23 -18.06 13.88 -10.10
N ALA A 24 -17.94 14.85 -9.20
CA ALA A 24 -17.43 16.20 -9.52
C ALA A 24 -15.89 16.30 -9.53
N CYS A 25 -15.16 15.23 -9.18
CA CYS A 25 -13.71 15.28 -9.08
C CYS A 25 -13.05 15.56 -10.44
N GLY A 26 -12.28 16.66 -10.52
CA GLY A 26 -11.62 17.11 -11.74
C GLY A 26 -12.36 18.23 -12.48
N GLU A 27 -13.58 18.57 -12.07
CA GLU A 27 -14.29 19.76 -12.53
C GLU A 27 -13.72 21.01 -11.85
N MET A 28 -13.91 22.16 -12.48
CA MET A 28 -13.57 23.45 -11.91
C MET A 28 -14.70 23.88 -10.96
N ASP A 29 -14.35 24.41 -9.78
CA ASP A 29 -15.33 25.09 -8.96
C ASP A 29 -15.69 26.46 -9.55
N GLU A 30 -16.97 26.82 -9.46
CA GLU A 30 -17.50 28.05 -10.04
C GLU A 30 -17.06 29.29 -9.26
N LYS A 31 -16.71 29.13 -7.98
CA LYS A 31 -16.41 30.26 -7.07
C LYS A 31 -14.95 30.72 -7.09
N HIS A 32 -14.00 29.83 -7.31
CA HIS A 32 -12.57 30.13 -7.16
C HIS A 32 -11.72 29.63 -8.32
N ASN A 33 -12.34 29.06 -9.36
CA ASN A 33 -11.66 28.44 -10.48
C ASN A 33 -10.60 27.42 -10.03
N ASN A 34 -10.89 26.66 -8.96
CA ASN A 34 -10.03 25.59 -8.49
C ASN A 34 -10.53 24.23 -8.94
N MET A 35 -9.63 23.33 -9.32
CA MET A 35 -9.98 21.95 -9.65
C MET A 35 -10.42 21.18 -8.40
N ARG A 36 -11.64 20.65 -8.41
CA ARG A 36 -12.22 19.84 -7.34
C ARG A 36 -11.46 18.52 -7.17
N VAL A 37 -11.19 18.15 -5.92
CA VAL A 37 -10.56 16.88 -5.55
C VAL A 37 -11.39 16.12 -4.51
N CYS A 38 -11.76 14.87 -4.82
CA CYS A 38 -12.57 14.07 -3.91
C CYS A 38 -11.80 13.46 -2.73
N GLY A 39 -10.47 13.39 -2.81
CA GLY A 39 -9.63 12.83 -1.76
C GLY A 39 -9.70 11.31 -1.56
N VAL A 40 -10.60 10.63 -2.27
CA VAL A 40 -10.76 9.17 -2.22
C VAL A 40 -9.52 8.48 -2.81
N PRO A 41 -8.83 7.57 -2.09
CA PRO A 41 -7.62 6.92 -2.60
C PRO A 41 -7.82 6.10 -3.87
N LEU A 42 -9.00 5.49 -4.06
CA LEU A 42 -9.35 4.81 -5.31
C LEU A 42 -9.60 5.74 -6.50
N CYS A 43 -9.67 7.07 -6.30
CA CYS A 43 -9.82 8.02 -7.40
C CYS A 43 -8.49 8.24 -8.14
N PRO A 44 -8.41 7.89 -9.44
CA PRO A 44 -7.26 8.12 -10.32
C PRO A 44 -6.58 9.46 -10.16
N ARG A 45 -7.36 10.54 -10.22
CA ARG A 45 -6.86 11.91 -10.15
C ARG A 45 -6.25 12.20 -8.78
N CYS A 46 -6.95 11.81 -7.72
CA CYS A 46 -6.51 12.09 -6.35
C CYS A 46 -5.27 11.29 -5.98
N PHE A 47 -5.17 10.01 -6.34
CA PHE A 47 -3.95 9.25 -6.02
C PHE A 47 -2.76 9.67 -6.87
N LEU A 48 -2.94 10.04 -8.15
CA LEU A 48 -1.84 10.57 -8.97
C LEU A 48 -1.31 11.90 -8.39
N ARG A 49 -2.23 12.79 -8.00
CA ARG A 49 -1.85 14.03 -7.30
C ARG A 49 -1.12 13.73 -6.00
N ARG A 50 -1.59 12.74 -5.21
CA ARG A 50 -0.92 12.36 -3.97
C ARG A 50 0.47 11.78 -4.21
N ARG A 51 0.64 10.94 -5.23
CA ARG A 51 1.96 10.40 -5.64
C ARG A 51 2.96 11.51 -5.92
N GLY A 52 2.56 12.52 -6.70
CA GLY A 52 3.41 13.69 -6.96
C GLY A 52 3.82 14.40 -5.67
N LYS A 53 2.86 14.65 -4.78
CA LYS A 53 3.10 15.30 -3.48
C LYS A 53 4.03 14.49 -2.57
N GLU A 54 3.83 13.18 -2.46
CA GLU A 54 4.69 12.31 -1.65
C GLU A 54 6.08 12.15 -2.26
N THR A 55 6.20 12.15 -3.59
CA THR A 55 7.49 12.17 -4.29
C THR A 55 8.26 13.44 -3.98
N GLY A 56 7.62 14.61 -4.10
CA GLY A 56 8.25 15.88 -3.76
C GLY A 56 8.71 15.96 -2.31
N ARG A 57 7.90 15.44 -1.36
CA ARG A 57 8.27 15.35 0.06
C ARG A 57 9.41 14.38 0.32
N ALA A 58 9.42 13.24 -0.36
CA ALA A 58 10.48 12.25 -0.20
C ALA A 58 11.82 12.81 -0.69
N LEU A 59 11.83 13.43 -1.87
CA LEU A 59 13.05 13.97 -2.48
C LEU A 59 13.56 15.25 -1.80
N GLY A 60 12.66 16.19 -1.49
CA GLY A 60 13.06 17.51 -1.01
C GLY A 60 13.07 17.66 0.51
N GLN A 61 12.66 16.64 1.28
CA GLN A 61 12.58 16.74 2.73
C GLN A 61 13.03 15.46 3.42
N ALA A 62 12.31 14.35 3.22
CA ALA A 62 12.55 13.15 4.03
C ALA A 62 13.90 12.52 3.73
N PHE A 63 14.26 12.38 2.45
CA PHE A 63 15.48 11.70 2.02
C PHE A 63 16.36 12.63 1.18
N ALA A 64 16.32 13.94 1.49
CA ALA A 64 17.25 14.89 0.90
C ALA A 64 18.67 14.45 1.23
N ASP A 65 19.52 14.39 0.20
CA ASP A 65 20.95 14.07 0.29
C ASP A 65 21.29 12.66 0.86
N VAL A 66 20.31 11.77 0.98
CA VAL A 66 20.56 10.38 1.37
C VAL A 66 20.97 9.57 0.13
N PRO A 67 22.14 8.92 0.12
CA PRO A 67 22.61 8.16 -1.03
C PRO A 67 21.96 6.77 -1.09
N ASN A 68 21.97 6.12 -2.28
CA ASN A 68 21.32 4.83 -2.50
C ASN A 68 21.83 3.73 -1.56
N GLU A 69 23.11 3.76 -1.21
CA GLU A 69 23.78 2.78 -0.37
C GLU A 69 23.20 2.72 1.04
N GLN A 70 22.60 3.82 1.49
CA GLN A 70 21.93 3.94 2.78
C GLN A 70 20.41 3.79 2.67
N MET A 71 19.86 3.52 1.48
CA MET A 71 18.41 3.40 1.29
C MET A 71 17.98 1.98 0.97
N ALA A 72 16.83 1.62 1.51
CA ALA A 72 16.19 0.35 1.25
C ALA A 72 14.68 0.49 1.08
N PHE A 73 14.12 -0.40 0.25
CA PHE A 73 12.71 -0.62 0.09
C PHE A 73 12.22 -1.70 1.07
N LEU A 74 11.32 -1.32 1.96
CA LEU A 74 10.66 -2.20 2.91
C LEU A 74 9.30 -2.65 2.38
N THR A 75 9.05 -3.95 2.47
CA THR A 75 7.72 -4.54 2.49
C THR A 75 7.52 -5.28 3.80
N LEU A 76 6.47 -4.92 4.54
CA LEU A 76 6.09 -5.58 5.78
C LEU A 76 4.63 -6.06 5.67
N LEU A 77 4.44 -7.37 5.75
CA LEU A 77 3.11 -8.00 5.71
C LEU A 77 2.48 -8.02 7.10
N LEU A 78 1.17 -7.77 7.16
CA LEU A 78 0.36 -7.98 8.36
C LEU A 78 -0.50 -9.23 8.19
N GLU A 79 -1.08 -9.66 9.30
CA GLU A 79 -2.02 -10.78 9.34
C GLU A 79 -3.20 -10.53 8.38
N PRO A 80 -3.54 -11.50 7.50
CA PRO A 80 -4.75 -11.46 6.70
C PRO A 80 -5.99 -11.50 7.59
N THR A 81 -7.07 -10.84 7.18
CA THR A 81 -8.32 -10.82 7.92
C THR A 81 -9.54 -10.92 7.01
N LEU A 82 -10.63 -11.48 7.53
CA LEU A 82 -11.94 -11.48 6.88
C LEU A 82 -12.74 -10.21 7.21
N ASP A 83 -12.27 -9.40 8.15
CA ASP A 83 -12.98 -8.22 8.66
C ASP A 83 -12.10 -6.97 8.58
N LEU A 84 -12.45 -6.04 7.67
CA LEU A 84 -11.74 -4.76 7.50
C LEU A 84 -11.74 -3.90 8.77
N SER A 85 -12.69 -4.08 9.68
CA SER A 85 -12.77 -3.29 10.92
C SER A 85 -11.54 -3.50 11.82
N THR A 86 -10.96 -4.71 11.78
CA THR A 86 -9.79 -5.11 12.59
C THR A 86 -8.47 -4.50 12.09
N VAL A 87 -8.41 -4.11 10.81
CA VAL A 87 -7.19 -3.66 10.14
C VAL A 87 -6.59 -2.42 10.79
N ASP A 88 -7.44 -1.48 11.23
CA ASP A 88 -6.98 -0.25 11.89
C ASP A 88 -6.18 -0.55 13.15
N ALA A 89 -6.63 -1.50 13.97
CA ALA A 89 -5.95 -1.89 15.20
C ALA A 89 -4.58 -2.51 14.88
N GLY A 90 -4.52 -3.42 13.89
CA GLY A 90 -3.27 -4.03 13.41
C GLY A 90 -2.27 -2.99 12.89
N ILE A 91 -2.74 -2.02 12.09
CA ILE A 91 -1.93 -0.90 11.61
C ILE A 91 -1.37 -0.09 12.78
N GLN A 92 -2.19 0.28 13.76
CA GLN A 92 -1.72 1.10 14.89
C GLN A 92 -0.74 0.35 15.79
N ALA A 93 -0.98 -0.94 16.05
CA ALA A 93 -0.06 -1.80 16.78
C ALA A 93 1.30 -1.87 16.09
N THR A 94 1.31 -2.07 14.77
CA THR A 94 2.54 -2.11 13.95
C THR A 94 3.26 -0.77 13.94
N LYS A 95 2.54 0.34 13.74
CA LYS A 95 3.12 1.70 13.81
C LYS A 95 3.80 1.95 15.16
N ARG A 96 3.15 1.56 16.26
CA ARG A 96 3.70 1.70 17.63
C ARG A 96 4.95 0.84 17.80
N ARG A 97 4.90 -0.42 17.38
CA ARG A 97 6.03 -1.36 17.48
C ARG A 97 7.26 -0.87 16.72
N ILE A 98 7.11 -0.40 15.48
CA ILE A 98 8.22 0.14 14.69
C ILE A 98 8.82 1.40 15.34
N ARG A 99 7.97 2.33 15.82
CA ARG A 99 8.47 3.53 16.53
C ARG A 99 9.25 3.16 17.79
N ASN A 100 8.72 2.25 18.59
CA ASN A 100 9.37 1.79 19.82
C ASN A 100 10.68 1.06 19.54
N LEU A 101 10.73 0.26 18.46
CA LEU A 101 11.95 -0.37 17.99
C LEU A 101 13.02 0.66 17.64
N VAL A 102 12.72 1.63 16.78
CA VAL A 102 13.73 2.63 16.36
C VAL A 102 14.16 3.46 17.56
N ALA A 103 13.23 3.89 18.42
CA ALA A 103 13.54 4.64 19.62
C ALA A 103 14.40 3.83 20.61
N TYR A 104 14.14 2.53 20.75
CA TYR A 104 14.96 1.63 21.57
C TYR A 104 16.37 1.52 21.00
N GLN A 105 16.51 1.23 19.71
CA GLN A 105 17.81 1.04 19.07
C GLN A 105 18.67 2.31 19.13
N ARG A 106 18.08 3.49 18.93
CA ARG A 106 18.78 4.78 19.09
C ARG A 106 19.40 5.00 20.47
N ARG A 107 18.81 4.42 21.53
CA ARG A 107 19.38 4.50 22.88
C ARG A 107 20.53 3.53 23.10
N GLN A 108 20.66 2.50 22.27
CA GLN A 108 21.66 1.44 22.42
C GLN A 108 22.83 1.59 21.44
N ASP A 109 22.56 2.08 20.24
CA ASP A 109 23.53 2.17 19.15
C ASP A 109 23.34 3.50 18.38
N PRO A 110 24.31 4.44 18.46
CA PRO A 110 24.24 5.73 17.78
C PRO A 110 24.07 5.65 16.25
N ARG A 111 24.47 4.54 15.61
CA ARG A 111 24.26 4.35 14.15
C ARG A 111 22.78 4.44 13.75
N TRP A 112 21.87 4.13 14.69
CA TRP A 112 20.43 4.21 14.48
C TRP A 112 19.85 5.62 14.54
N ASN A 113 20.63 6.64 14.92
CA ASN A 113 20.14 8.01 15.03
C ASN A 113 19.65 8.55 13.68
N LEU A 114 20.35 8.18 12.59
CA LEU A 114 20.01 8.54 11.22
C LEU A 114 18.92 7.67 10.58
N VAL A 115 18.52 6.56 11.25
CA VAL A 115 17.49 5.67 10.70
C VAL A 115 16.16 6.40 10.63
N GLN A 116 15.55 6.47 9.45
CA GLN A 116 14.22 7.03 9.27
C GLN A 116 13.42 6.24 8.26
N LEU A 117 12.10 6.31 8.36
CA LEU A 117 11.17 5.53 7.56
C LEU A 117 10.01 6.40 7.11
N THR A 118 9.71 6.36 5.83
CA THR A 118 8.43 6.84 5.29
C THR A 118 7.75 5.68 4.58
N GLY A 119 6.56 5.31 5.03
CA GLY A 119 5.80 4.20 4.45
C GLY A 119 4.34 4.54 4.19
N TRP A 120 3.74 3.72 3.33
CA TRP A 120 2.36 3.80 2.91
C TRP A 120 1.71 2.43 3.05
N TRP A 121 0.55 2.41 3.69
CA TRP A 121 -0.30 1.24 3.84
C TRP A 121 -1.07 1.00 2.55
N GLU A 122 -1.06 -0.26 2.12
CA GLU A 122 -1.80 -0.76 0.98
C GLU A 122 -2.65 -1.96 1.45
N MET A 123 -3.69 -2.25 0.67
CA MET A 123 -4.59 -3.37 0.90
C MET A 123 -4.63 -4.22 -0.35
N ASP A 124 -4.21 -5.46 -0.22
CA ASP A 124 -4.52 -6.48 -1.21
C ASP A 124 -5.87 -7.12 -0.87
N ARG A 125 -6.57 -7.59 -1.91
CA ARG A 125 -7.82 -8.33 -1.81
C ARG A 125 -7.64 -9.66 -2.52
N ASP A 126 -7.84 -10.75 -1.79
CA ASP A 126 -7.86 -12.11 -2.32
C ASP A 126 -9.18 -12.78 -1.90
N ASN A 127 -9.52 -13.93 -2.49
CA ASN A 127 -10.52 -14.83 -1.90
C ASN A 127 -9.83 -15.86 -1.02
N TYR A 128 -10.59 -16.44 -0.11
CA TYR A 128 -10.15 -17.59 0.67
C TYR A 128 -9.55 -18.72 -0.20
N GLY A 129 -10.18 -19.02 -1.35
CA GLY A 129 -9.73 -20.06 -2.27
C GLY A 129 -8.38 -19.79 -2.95
N ASP A 130 -7.91 -18.54 -2.97
CA ASP A 130 -6.72 -18.15 -3.74
C ASP A 130 -5.41 -18.68 -3.11
N LEU A 131 -5.43 -19.13 -1.85
CA LEU A 131 -4.24 -19.67 -1.15
C LEU A 131 -3.56 -20.81 -1.93
N THR A 132 -4.35 -21.67 -2.59
CA THR A 132 -3.82 -22.79 -3.36
C THR A 132 -3.13 -22.34 -4.64
N GLU A 133 -3.53 -21.21 -5.20
CA GLU A 133 -3.01 -20.66 -6.45
C GLU A 133 -1.78 -19.77 -6.24
N PHE A 134 -1.53 -19.33 -5.00
CA PHE A 134 -0.34 -18.54 -4.68
C PHE A 134 0.95 -19.32 -4.95
N GLY A 135 1.93 -18.61 -5.52
CA GLY A 135 3.30 -19.10 -5.61
C GLY A 135 3.88 -19.46 -4.23
N ARG A 136 4.86 -20.36 -4.21
CA ARG A 136 5.44 -20.99 -3.01
C ARG A 136 5.68 -20.01 -1.85
N ASN A 137 6.41 -18.93 -2.09
CA ASN A 137 6.80 -18.00 -1.02
C ASN A 137 5.60 -17.24 -0.44
N LYS A 138 4.65 -16.83 -1.29
CA LYS A 138 3.43 -16.16 -0.84
C LYS A 138 2.58 -17.12 -0.01
N ARG A 139 2.46 -18.39 -0.42
CA ARG A 139 1.75 -19.41 0.36
C ARG A 139 2.36 -19.63 1.75
N ILE A 140 3.69 -19.79 1.82
CA ILE A 140 4.41 -19.93 3.09
C ILE A 140 4.20 -18.69 3.98
N ALA A 141 4.29 -17.49 3.40
CA ALA A 141 4.04 -16.25 4.13
C ALA A 141 2.62 -16.19 4.71
N MET A 142 1.62 -16.53 3.89
CA MET A 142 0.21 -16.50 4.32
C MET A 142 -0.08 -17.51 5.42
N GLN A 143 0.48 -18.72 5.32
CA GLN A 143 0.36 -19.73 6.38
C GLN A 143 1.01 -19.24 7.68
N GLY A 144 2.21 -18.69 7.61
CA GLY A 144 2.92 -18.15 8.78
C GLY A 144 2.24 -16.94 9.42
N LEU A 145 1.49 -16.16 8.63
CA LEU A 145 0.72 -15.01 9.10
C LEU A 145 -0.69 -15.35 9.57
N GLY A 146 -1.07 -16.64 9.60
CA GLY A 146 -2.38 -17.06 10.06
C GLY A 146 -3.49 -16.81 9.03
N TRP A 147 -3.28 -17.23 7.78
CA TRP A 147 -4.36 -17.27 6.77
C TRP A 147 -5.63 -17.89 7.39
N PRO A 148 -6.81 -17.26 7.24
CA PRO A 148 -8.04 -17.76 7.85
C PRO A 148 -8.25 -19.23 7.50
N LEU A 149 -8.56 -20.07 8.49
CA LEU A 149 -8.76 -21.52 8.30
C LEU A 149 -10.23 -21.90 8.07
N PHE A 150 -11.15 -21.03 8.50
CA PHE A 150 -12.59 -21.25 8.39
C PHE A 150 -13.20 -20.05 7.69
N ALA A 151 -13.45 -20.18 6.39
CA ALA A 151 -14.23 -19.23 5.62
C ALA A 151 -14.96 -19.95 4.49
N LYS A 152 -16.08 -19.38 4.04
CA LYS A 152 -16.78 -19.91 2.86
C LYS A 152 -15.93 -19.64 1.63
N ARG A 153 -15.38 -20.70 1.04
CA ARG A 153 -14.32 -20.67 0.00
C ARG A 153 -14.57 -19.71 -1.17
N LEU A 154 -15.83 -19.49 -1.55
CA LEU A 154 -16.23 -18.68 -2.72
C LEU A 154 -16.87 -17.33 -2.35
N GLU A 155 -17.16 -17.07 -1.09
CA GLU A 155 -17.89 -15.86 -0.65
C GLU A 155 -17.04 -14.97 0.27
N SER A 156 -15.95 -15.51 0.82
CA SER A 156 -15.16 -14.80 1.82
C SER A 156 -14.00 -14.06 1.19
N THR A 157 -14.10 -12.74 1.21
CA THR A 157 -13.00 -11.83 0.89
C THR A 157 -11.96 -11.88 2.02
N VAL A 158 -10.69 -12.03 1.64
CA VAL A 158 -9.54 -11.95 2.54
C VAL A 158 -8.80 -10.65 2.25
N TRP A 159 -8.74 -9.79 3.26
CA TRP A 159 -8.06 -8.51 3.22
C TRP A 159 -6.63 -8.67 3.74
N ARG A 160 -5.66 -8.20 2.95
CA ARG A 160 -4.23 -8.30 3.28
C ARG A 160 -3.58 -6.93 3.40
N PRO A 161 -3.62 -6.33 4.59
CA PRO A 161 -2.90 -5.11 4.85
C PRO A 161 -1.39 -5.34 4.76
N HIS A 162 -0.69 -4.39 4.17
CA HIS A 162 0.77 -4.41 4.12
C HIS A 162 1.34 -3.00 4.03
N LEU A 163 2.56 -2.84 4.52
CA LEU A 163 3.29 -1.58 4.52
C LEU A 163 4.40 -1.64 3.47
N HIS A 164 4.38 -0.70 2.55
CA HIS A 164 5.48 -0.42 1.64
C HIS A 164 6.18 0.86 2.06
N GLY A 165 7.50 0.88 2.16
CA GLY A 165 8.20 2.07 2.63
C GLY A 165 9.63 2.21 2.13
N ILE A 166 10.13 3.42 2.26
CA ILE A 166 11.54 3.76 2.08
C ILE A 166 12.14 3.91 3.47
N VAL A 167 13.27 3.26 3.68
CA VAL A 167 14.05 3.33 4.91
C VAL A 167 15.40 3.94 4.54
N ALA A 168 15.76 5.05 5.19
CA ALA A 168 17.17 5.45 5.27
C ALA A 168 17.75 4.75 6.49
N LEU A 169 18.81 3.98 6.28
CA LEU A 169 19.42 3.10 7.26
C LEU A 169 20.52 3.77 8.07
N GLY A 170 21.02 4.93 7.62
CA GLY A 170 22.22 5.54 8.19
C GLY A 170 23.39 4.58 8.06
N ASP A 171 24.06 4.29 9.18
CA ASP A 171 25.21 3.37 9.24
C ASP A 171 24.82 1.94 9.65
N VAL A 172 23.51 1.64 9.70
CA VAL A 172 22.99 0.30 9.98
C VAL A 172 22.87 -0.48 8.68
N THR A 173 23.22 -1.76 8.69
CA THR A 173 23.01 -2.61 7.51
C THR A 173 21.53 -2.94 7.34
N GLY A 174 21.12 -3.24 6.10
CA GLY A 174 19.74 -3.68 5.84
C GLY A 174 19.37 -4.97 6.61
N GLN A 175 20.33 -5.86 6.81
CA GLN A 175 20.13 -7.10 7.56
C GLN A 175 19.87 -6.82 9.05
N GLU A 176 20.69 -5.98 9.69
CA GLU A 176 20.49 -5.56 11.10
C GLU A 176 19.12 -4.91 11.30
N PHE A 177 18.68 -4.06 10.36
CA PHE A 177 17.35 -3.46 10.44
C PHE A 177 16.22 -4.49 10.31
N ALA A 178 16.34 -5.42 9.36
CA ALA A 178 15.36 -6.49 9.16
C ALA A 178 15.28 -7.45 10.36
N ASP A 179 16.43 -7.81 10.94
CA ASP A 179 16.48 -8.69 12.10
C ASP A 179 15.93 -8.02 13.35
N ALA A 180 16.16 -6.72 13.52
CA ALA A 180 15.52 -5.96 14.59
C ALA A 180 13.99 -6.00 14.45
N LEU A 181 13.44 -5.83 13.24
CA LEU A 181 11.99 -5.93 13.01
C LEU A 181 11.47 -7.32 13.37
N ARG A 182 12.15 -8.38 12.93
CA ARG A 182 11.78 -9.78 13.23
C ARG A 182 11.76 -10.03 14.73
N ALA A 183 12.81 -9.64 15.44
CA ALA A 183 12.96 -9.78 16.89
C ALA A 183 11.86 -9.05 17.71
N ARG A 184 11.08 -8.16 17.09
CA ARG A 184 9.95 -7.48 17.72
C ARG A 184 8.59 -8.06 17.32
N GLY A 185 8.54 -9.30 16.83
CA GLY A 185 7.29 -10.01 16.50
C GLY A 185 6.83 -9.81 15.07
N HIS A 186 7.78 -9.59 14.15
CA HIS A 186 7.56 -9.66 12.70
C HIS A 186 8.39 -10.80 12.08
N ASP A 187 8.37 -11.95 12.73
CA ASP A 187 9.23 -13.11 12.50
C ASP A 187 8.61 -14.18 11.61
N ALA A 188 7.35 -14.02 11.17
CA ALA A 188 6.75 -14.96 10.23
C ALA A 188 7.54 -15.02 8.91
N PRO A 189 7.63 -16.20 8.27
CA PRO A 189 8.35 -16.37 7.01
C PRO A 189 7.94 -15.34 5.95
N TYR A 190 8.92 -14.68 5.32
CA TYR A 190 8.71 -13.64 4.31
C TYR A 190 7.84 -12.44 4.75
N GLN A 191 7.55 -12.28 6.05
CA GLN A 191 6.80 -11.14 6.57
C GLN A 191 7.54 -9.83 6.35
N VAL A 192 8.86 -9.84 6.58
CA VAL A 192 9.77 -8.70 6.38
C VAL A 192 10.61 -8.96 5.14
N SER A 193 10.44 -8.12 4.11
CA SER A 193 11.34 -8.02 2.97
C SER A 193 11.95 -6.64 2.91
N LEU A 194 13.27 -6.57 3.03
CA LEU A 194 14.04 -5.34 2.86
C LEU A 194 14.99 -5.53 1.69
N LYS A 195 14.88 -4.67 0.68
CA LYS A 195 15.72 -4.71 -0.52
C LYS A 195 16.53 -3.42 -0.61
N PRO A 196 17.85 -3.45 -0.80
CA PRO A 196 18.63 -2.24 -1.02
C PRO A 196 18.12 -1.53 -2.28
N PHE A 197 18.30 -0.21 -2.32
CA PHE A 197 18.08 0.53 -3.56
C PHE A 197 19.09 0.11 -4.62
N ASP A 198 18.65 0.16 -5.88
CA ASP A 198 19.48 -0.16 -7.02
C ASP A 198 20.58 0.91 -7.17
N ARG A 199 21.84 0.49 -7.09
CA ARG A 199 23.02 1.37 -7.15
C ARG A 199 23.20 1.96 -8.54
N ASP A 200 22.73 1.28 -9.58
CA ASP A 200 22.86 1.70 -10.97
C ASP A 200 21.75 2.68 -11.39
N GLN A 201 20.77 2.91 -10.51
CA GLN A 201 19.70 3.88 -10.72
C GLN A 201 19.91 5.13 -9.88
N SER A 202 19.52 6.29 -10.39
CA SER A 202 19.53 7.50 -9.57
C SER A 202 18.58 7.37 -8.37
N VAL A 203 18.93 8.01 -7.24
CA VAL A 203 18.09 8.13 -6.04
C VAL A 203 16.67 8.58 -6.41
N VAL A 204 16.56 9.57 -7.29
CA VAL A 204 15.28 10.08 -7.81
C VAL A 204 14.44 8.98 -8.45
N ARG A 205 15.05 8.11 -9.26
CA ARG A 205 14.37 7.02 -9.96
C ARG A 205 13.92 5.95 -8.97
N ASN A 206 14.78 5.55 -8.03
CA ASN A 206 14.43 4.59 -6.97
C ASN A 206 13.24 5.09 -6.12
N ILE A 207 13.31 6.31 -5.61
CA ILE A 207 12.23 6.92 -4.80
C ILE A 207 10.91 6.99 -5.58
N LYS A 208 10.94 7.45 -6.83
CA LYS A 208 9.76 7.47 -7.71
C LYS A 208 9.18 6.07 -7.92
N GLY A 209 10.05 5.07 -8.11
CA GLY A 209 9.68 3.66 -8.26
C GLY A 209 8.92 3.14 -7.05
N VAL A 210 9.50 3.31 -5.85
CA VAL A 210 8.88 2.87 -4.59
C VAL A 210 7.55 3.58 -4.34
N ILE A 211 7.48 4.90 -4.49
CA ILE A 211 6.24 5.65 -4.23
C ILE A 211 5.14 5.29 -5.24
N ARG A 212 5.51 5.07 -6.51
CA ARG A 212 4.55 4.61 -7.53
C ARG A 212 3.99 3.24 -7.17
N TYR A 213 4.84 2.35 -6.66
CA TYR A 213 4.49 1.02 -6.22
C TYR A 213 3.57 1.08 -5.00
N ALA A 214 3.99 1.75 -3.92
CA ALA A 214 3.29 1.82 -2.63
C ALA A 214 1.95 2.58 -2.64
N LEU A 215 1.73 3.45 -3.63
CA LEU A 215 0.47 4.21 -3.78
C LEU A 215 -0.35 3.69 -4.97
N LYS A 216 -0.32 2.38 -5.21
CA LYS A 216 -1.09 1.69 -6.26
C LYS A 216 -2.46 1.27 -5.73
N PHE A 217 -3.40 2.21 -5.70
CA PHE A 217 -4.80 1.91 -5.38
C PHE A 217 -5.51 1.34 -6.60
N ARG A 218 -5.58 0.01 -6.70
CA ARG A 218 -6.27 -0.70 -7.80
C ARG A 218 -7.28 -1.69 -7.26
N ILE A 219 -8.35 -1.87 -8.03
CA ILE A 219 -9.46 -2.77 -7.75
C ILE A 219 -9.70 -3.78 -8.90
N GLU A 220 -8.65 -4.04 -9.68
CA GLU A 220 -8.65 -5.01 -10.79
C GLU A 220 -8.07 -6.35 -10.27
N ARG A 221 -8.71 -7.48 -10.58
CA ARG A 221 -8.29 -8.83 -10.13
C ARG A 221 -7.07 -9.34 -10.91
N ASP A 222 -7.08 -9.22 -12.25
CA ASP A 222 -6.18 -9.98 -13.13
C ASP A 222 -5.09 -9.15 -13.82
N PHE A 223 -4.73 -7.99 -13.26
CA PHE A 223 -3.79 -7.08 -13.92
C PHE A 223 -2.41 -7.71 -14.23
N LYS A 224 -1.99 -8.73 -13.48
CA LYS A 224 -0.72 -9.45 -13.71
C LYS A 224 -0.84 -10.64 -14.66
N GLY A 225 -2.02 -11.23 -14.82
CA GLY A 225 -2.26 -12.32 -15.80
C GLY A 225 -2.42 -11.79 -17.23
N ALA A 226 -2.93 -10.56 -17.35
CA ALA A 226 -3.13 -9.88 -18.64
C ALA A 226 -1.83 -9.52 -19.39
N SER A 227 -0.65 -9.62 -18.76
CA SER A 227 0.63 -9.32 -19.40
C SER A 227 1.34 -10.53 -19.99
N GLN A 228 0.81 -11.75 -19.86
CA GLN A 228 1.49 -12.96 -20.34
C GLN A 228 0.62 -13.92 -21.17
N GLU A 229 -0.71 -13.79 -21.16
CA GLU A 229 -1.61 -14.57 -22.02
C GLU A 229 -2.66 -13.63 -22.61
N ASN A 230 -2.97 -13.79 -23.90
CA ASN A 230 -3.88 -12.97 -24.74
C ASN A 230 -3.28 -11.77 -25.47
N CYS A 231 -2.14 -12.00 -26.13
CA CYS A 231 -1.91 -11.41 -27.46
C CYS A 231 -2.37 -12.38 -28.57
N ASP A 232 -3.43 -13.14 -28.35
CA ASP A 232 -4.08 -13.89 -29.43
C ASP A 232 -5.11 -12.97 -30.09
N ALA A 233 -4.68 -12.36 -31.21
CA ALA A 233 -5.51 -11.54 -32.08
C ALA A 233 -6.63 -12.32 -32.82
N THR A 234 -6.89 -13.57 -32.41
CA THR A 234 -7.79 -14.52 -33.08
C THR A 234 -9.17 -14.67 -32.42
N ARG A 235 -9.45 -13.96 -31.32
CA ARG A 235 -10.82 -13.84 -30.80
C ARG A 235 -11.15 -12.36 -30.60
N GLY A 236 -12.02 -11.82 -31.45
CA GLY A 236 -12.54 -10.45 -31.38
C GLY A 236 -13.38 -10.10 -30.14
N LEU A 237 -13.08 -10.71 -28.99
CA LEU A 237 -13.64 -10.36 -27.70
C LEU A 237 -12.65 -9.41 -27.04
N GLY A 238 -12.96 -8.10 -27.07
CA GLY A 238 -12.16 -7.09 -26.39
C GLY A 238 -11.86 -7.50 -24.96
N PHE A 239 -10.63 -7.24 -24.50
CA PHE A 239 -10.17 -7.56 -23.15
C PHE A 239 -11.12 -6.98 -22.10
N VAL A 240 -11.94 -7.84 -21.47
CA VAL A 240 -12.85 -7.43 -20.39
C VAL A 240 -12.06 -7.42 -19.09
N ARG A 241 -11.91 -6.23 -18.51
CA ARG A 241 -11.28 -6.10 -17.19
C ARG A 241 -12.11 -6.78 -16.12
N SER A 242 -11.45 -7.60 -15.33
CA SER A 242 -12.01 -8.24 -14.14
C SER A 242 -11.85 -7.32 -12.93
N TRP A 243 -12.97 -6.86 -12.39
CA TRP A 243 -13.03 -5.95 -11.24
C TRP A 243 -13.34 -6.71 -9.95
N TRP A 244 -13.00 -6.13 -8.80
CA TRP A 244 -13.50 -6.60 -7.50
C TRP A 244 -15.03 -6.51 -7.45
N SER A 245 -15.63 -7.26 -6.53
CA SER A 245 -17.08 -7.21 -6.34
C SER A 245 -17.51 -5.80 -5.90
N LYS A 246 -18.75 -5.39 -6.21
CA LYS A 246 -19.28 -4.09 -5.77
C LYS A 246 -19.28 -3.97 -4.24
N GLY A 247 -19.56 -5.07 -3.53
CA GLY A 247 -19.50 -5.13 -2.07
C GLY A 247 -18.11 -4.81 -1.54
N ASP A 248 -17.08 -5.51 -2.04
CA ASP A 248 -15.69 -5.29 -1.63
C ASP A 248 -15.21 -3.86 -1.95
N ILE A 249 -15.55 -3.34 -3.13
CA ILE A 249 -15.18 -1.98 -3.52
C ILE A 249 -15.81 -0.97 -2.56
N ARG A 250 -17.10 -1.13 -2.26
CA ARG A 250 -17.82 -0.25 -1.34
C ARG A 250 -17.21 -0.29 0.05
N GLU A 251 -17.03 -1.49 0.62
CA GLU A 251 -16.46 -1.68 1.95
C GLU A 251 -15.05 -1.08 2.05
N TYR A 252 -14.23 -1.27 1.01
CA TYR A 252 -12.89 -0.69 0.97
C TYR A 252 -12.90 0.84 0.86
N VAL A 253 -13.81 1.44 0.09
CA VAL A 253 -13.98 2.90 0.02
C VAL A 253 -14.42 3.46 1.37
N GLU A 254 -15.42 2.85 1.99
CA GLU A 254 -15.94 3.25 3.30
C GLU A 254 -14.84 3.15 4.36
N TRP A 255 -14.07 2.05 4.35
CA TRP A 255 -12.88 1.90 5.18
C TRP A 255 -11.91 3.05 4.90
N LEU A 256 -11.41 3.22 3.66
CA LEU A 256 -10.45 4.26 3.24
C LEU A 256 -10.84 5.67 3.67
N MET A 257 -12.14 5.94 3.77
CA MET A 257 -12.68 7.26 4.07
C MET A 257 -13.16 7.43 5.52
N CYS A 258 -13.09 6.39 6.35
CA CYS A 258 -13.39 6.44 7.77
C CYS A 258 -12.29 7.22 8.57
N LYS A 259 -12.70 7.98 9.60
CA LYS A 259 -11.85 8.80 10.50
C LYS A 259 -11.08 9.92 9.77
N ARG A 260 -9.81 10.20 10.12
CA ARG A 260 -8.92 11.11 9.37
C ARG A 260 -8.72 10.56 7.94
N GLY A 261 -9.69 10.85 7.07
CA GLY A 261 -9.96 10.08 5.86
C GLY A 261 -8.94 10.27 4.75
N GLY A 262 -8.93 9.31 3.82
CA GLY A 262 -8.16 9.38 2.58
C GLY A 262 -6.67 9.09 2.77
N PHE A 263 -5.79 9.89 2.19
CA PHE A 263 -4.35 9.57 2.14
C PHE A 263 -3.58 9.78 3.46
N GLU A 264 -4.16 10.45 4.45
CA GLU A 264 -3.48 10.67 5.73
C GLU A 264 -3.34 9.35 6.50
N ARG A 265 -4.41 8.56 6.60
CA ARG A 265 -4.39 7.29 7.34
C ARG A 265 -3.39 6.29 6.77
N LEU A 266 -3.21 6.34 5.45
CA LEU A 266 -2.32 5.46 4.70
C LEU A 266 -0.85 5.78 4.95
N ARG A 267 -0.51 6.96 5.46
CA ARG A 267 0.88 7.35 5.66
C ARG A 267 1.40 6.95 7.05
N PHE A 268 2.66 6.54 7.08
CA PHE A 268 3.42 6.27 8.29
C PHE A 268 4.81 6.90 8.18
N VAL A 269 5.28 7.53 9.27
CA VAL A 269 6.59 8.16 9.31
C VAL A 269 7.26 7.89 10.65
N VAL A 270 8.55 7.58 10.60
CA VAL A 270 9.52 7.66 11.69
C VAL A 270 10.60 8.63 11.23
N ARG A 271 10.80 9.73 11.95
CA ARG A 271 11.78 10.75 11.58
C ARG A 271 13.10 10.55 12.32
N VAL A 272 14.16 11.08 11.74
CA VAL A 272 15.45 11.35 12.41
C VAL A 272 15.19 12.19 13.67
N LEU A 273 16.03 12.02 14.70
CA LEU A 273 16.07 12.95 15.84
C LEU A 273 16.76 14.25 15.44
#